data_AF-A0A7S0EC41-F1
#
_entry.id   AF-A0A7S0EC41-F1
#
_cell.length_a   1.000
_cell.length_b   1.000
_cell.length_c   1.000
_cell.angle_alpha   90.00
_cell.angle_beta   90.00
_cell.angle_gamma   90.00
#
_symmetry.space_group_name_H-M   'P 1'
#
loop_
_entity.id
_entity.type
_entity.pdbx_description
1 polymer ?
#
loop_
_entity_poly.entity_id
_entity_poly.type
_entity_poly.pdbx_seq_one_letter_code
_entity_poly.pdbx_strand_id
1 'polypeptide(L)'
;AKAASSFDVLLCLPEGMRRKQVLARLSRTNDRRASSSEDCVEAEWQSKIEKSPFLYNGSKFRFAGFELRGDARNAESQVLLEFGITDYRAHVGTNLRADWTSLLDQDQSPHAKENLFEYKTPSGETLQVREKDAKSGECMANTLGNAAIVETDDGQIVLLQRSGNVGECHNAVVLPG
;
A
#
# COMPACT_ATOMS: atom_id res chain seq x y z
N ALA A 1 -21.68 6.72 -15.13
CA ALA A 1 -21.11 6.44 -13.80
C ALA A 1 -19.61 6.68 -13.89
N LYS A 2 -19.01 7.48 -13.00
CA LYS A 2 -17.54 7.62 -12.94
C LYS A 2 -17.00 6.24 -12.55
N ALA A 3 -16.15 5.64 -13.37
CA ALA A 3 -15.51 4.37 -13.01
C ALA A 3 -14.82 4.56 -11.65
N ALA A 4 -15.14 3.70 -10.68
CA ALA A 4 -14.44 3.69 -9.40
C ALA A 4 -12.94 3.48 -9.70
N SER A 5 -12.05 4.31 -9.16
CA SER A 5 -10.62 4.12 -9.36
C SER A 5 -10.20 2.81 -8.69
N SER A 6 -9.27 2.09 -9.32
CA SER A 6 -8.68 0.87 -8.77
C SER A 6 -7.67 1.14 -7.66
N PHE A 7 -7.41 2.41 -7.36
CA PHE A 7 -6.50 2.86 -6.31
C PHE A 7 -6.97 4.18 -5.69
N ASP A 8 -6.52 4.43 -4.46
CA ASP A 8 -6.61 5.70 -3.76
C ASP A 8 -5.19 6.25 -3.56
N VAL A 9 -5.02 7.57 -3.71
CA VAL A 9 -3.76 8.24 -3.31
C VAL A 9 -3.84 8.52 -1.82
N LEU A 10 -2.88 8.02 -1.05
CA LEU A 10 -2.83 8.29 0.40
C LEU A 10 -1.96 9.51 0.72
N LEU A 11 -0.86 9.67 -0.03
CA LEU A 11 0.10 10.74 0.14
C LEU A 11 0.77 11.07 -1.19
N CYS A 12 0.76 12.33 -1.58
CA CYS A 12 1.39 12.88 -2.78
C CYS A 12 2.46 13.90 -2.40
N LEU A 13 3.68 13.71 -2.91
CA LEU A 13 4.85 14.50 -2.57
C LEU A 13 5.52 14.96 -3.87
N PRO A 14 4.95 15.97 -4.54
CA PRO A 14 5.29 16.26 -5.93
C PRO A 14 6.69 16.85 -6.10
N GLU A 15 7.23 17.56 -5.11
CA GLU A 15 8.63 18.03 -5.10
C GLU A 15 9.62 16.93 -4.68
N GLY A 16 9.11 15.72 -4.39
CA GLY A 16 9.87 14.63 -3.80
C GLY A 16 10.26 14.92 -2.35
N MET A 17 11.03 14.00 -1.77
CA MET A 17 11.62 14.16 -0.45
C MET A 17 13.03 13.62 -0.41
N ARG A 18 13.90 14.29 0.35
CA ARG A 18 15.23 13.75 0.67
C ARG A 18 15.10 12.65 1.72
N ARG A 19 16.05 11.70 1.72
CA ARG A 19 16.07 10.59 2.68
C ARG A 19 15.93 11.04 4.14
N LYS A 20 16.55 12.16 4.53
CA LYS A 20 16.49 12.72 5.90
C LYS A 20 15.12 13.29 6.31
N GLN A 21 14.23 13.53 5.34
CA GLN A 21 12.86 14.02 5.57
C GLN A 21 11.87 12.86 5.77
N VAL A 22 12.27 11.63 5.45
CA VAL A 22 11.44 10.44 5.62
C VAL A 22 11.90 9.69 6.87
N LEU A 23 11.06 9.71 7.88
CA LEU A 23 11.25 9.00 9.14
C LEU A 23 10.41 7.71 9.12
N ALA A 24 10.82 6.71 9.90
CA ALA A 24 10.10 5.46 10.04
C ALA A 24 9.93 5.13 11.52
N ARG A 25 8.72 4.79 11.94
CA ARG A 25 8.41 4.23 13.26
C ARG A 25 7.90 2.81 13.08
N LEU A 26 8.67 1.84 13.57
CA LEU A 26 8.23 0.45 13.69
C LEU A 26 7.69 0.21 15.10
N SER A 27 6.45 -0.25 15.21
CA SER A 27 5.80 -0.51 16.51
C SER A 27 4.87 -1.71 16.42
N ARG A 28 4.84 -2.55 17.46
CA ARG A 28 3.88 -3.67 17.56
C ARG A 28 2.42 -3.19 17.68
N THR A 29 2.20 -1.96 18.14
CA THR A 29 0.84 -1.37 18.15
C THR A 29 0.28 -1.17 16.75
N ASN A 30 1.14 -1.23 15.73
CA ASN A 30 0.81 -1.07 14.32
C ASN A 30 0.74 -2.42 13.59
N ASP A 31 0.91 -3.54 14.31
CA ASP A 31 0.71 -4.88 13.76
C ASP A 31 -0.77 -5.10 13.43
N ARG A 32 -1.05 -6.11 12.60
CA ARG A 32 -2.42 -6.48 12.24
C ARG A 32 -3.17 -6.94 13.50
N ARG A 33 -4.40 -6.45 13.68
CA ARG A 33 -5.32 -6.97 14.70
C ARG A 33 -5.91 -8.30 14.21
N ALA A 34 -5.98 -9.27 15.11
CA ALA A 34 -6.72 -10.49 14.85
C ALA A 34 -8.20 -10.17 14.58
N SER A 35 -8.78 -10.76 13.54
CA SER A 35 -10.21 -10.64 13.25
C SER A 35 -11.00 -11.79 13.88
N SER A 36 -12.32 -11.75 13.79
CA SER A 36 -13.16 -12.91 14.15
C SER A 36 -12.97 -14.13 13.24
N SER A 37 -12.21 -13.99 12.15
CA SER A 37 -12.02 -15.00 11.10
C SER A 37 -10.57 -15.49 10.99
N GLU A 38 -9.80 -15.49 12.09
CA GLU A 38 -8.41 -15.98 12.06
C GLU A 38 -8.30 -17.44 11.61
N ASP A 39 -9.27 -18.28 11.94
CA ASP A 39 -9.31 -19.68 11.47
C ASP A 39 -9.37 -19.76 9.94
N CYS A 40 -10.01 -18.79 9.28
CA CYS A 40 -10.02 -18.69 7.83
C CYS A 40 -8.64 -18.35 7.26
N VAL A 41 -7.84 -17.53 7.96
CA VAL A 41 -6.47 -17.19 7.52
C VAL A 41 -5.61 -18.45 7.47
N GLU A 42 -5.71 -19.31 8.49
CA GLU A 42 -4.97 -20.58 8.53
C GLU A 42 -5.47 -21.55 7.47
N ALA A 43 -6.79 -21.69 7.30
CA ALA A 43 -7.36 -22.58 6.29
C ALA A 43 -6.95 -22.19 4.86
N GLU A 44 -6.97 -20.90 4.52
CA GLU A 44 -6.52 -20.39 3.22
C GLU A 44 -5.03 -20.68 2.98
N TRP A 45 -4.20 -20.47 4.01
CA TRP A 45 -2.78 -20.76 3.93
C TRP A 45 -2.50 -22.25 3.71
N GLN A 46 -3.19 -23.11 4.45
CA GLN A 46 -3.01 -24.56 4.36
C GLN A 46 -3.41 -25.09 2.98
N SER A 47 -4.54 -24.63 2.44
CA SER A 47 -4.97 -24.93 1.06
C SER A 47 -3.93 -24.51 0.01
N LYS A 48 -3.18 -23.43 0.27
CA LYS A 48 -2.15 -22.91 -0.63
C LYS A 48 -0.87 -23.74 -0.57
N ILE A 49 -0.42 -24.14 0.63
CA ILE A 49 0.73 -25.05 0.79
C ILE A 49 0.45 -26.42 0.19
N GLU A 50 -0.76 -26.96 0.36
CA GLU A 50 -1.14 -28.27 -0.21
C GLU A 50 -0.97 -28.31 -1.74
N LYS A 51 -1.28 -27.19 -2.42
CA LYS A 51 -1.12 -27.04 -3.88
C LYS A 51 0.30 -26.66 -4.30
N SER A 52 1.12 -26.18 -3.36
CA SER A 52 2.45 -25.62 -3.64
C SER A 52 3.38 -25.90 -2.46
N PRO A 53 3.93 -27.13 -2.33
CA PRO A 53 4.64 -27.56 -1.13
C PRO A 53 5.97 -26.82 -0.88
N PHE A 54 6.50 -26.13 -1.90
CA PHE A 54 7.69 -25.29 -1.76
C PHE A 54 7.38 -23.85 -1.34
N LEU A 55 6.10 -23.51 -1.16
CA LEU A 55 5.69 -22.20 -0.68
C LEU A 55 6.14 -22.02 0.77
N TYR A 56 6.74 -20.87 1.07
CA TYR A 56 7.20 -20.53 2.41
C TYR A 56 6.58 -19.21 2.88
N ASN A 57 6.42 -19.08 4.19
CA ASN A 57 5.98 -17.82 4.79
C ASN A 57 7.18 -16.88 4.96
N GLY A 58 6.99 -15.60 4.68
CA GLY A 58 8.04 -14.58 4.82
C GLY A 58 7.51 -13.32 5.49
N SER A 59 8.28 -12.78 6.44
CA SER A 59 7.95 -11.53 7.13
C SER A 59 7.96 -10.32 6.19
N LYS A 60 7.07 -9.37 6.46
CA LYS A 60 6.86 -8.14 5.69
C LYS A 60 6.62 -6.96 6.64
N PHE A 61 6.89 -5.75 6.16
CA PHE A 61 6.42 -4.54 6.83
C PHE A 61 4.93 -4.36 6.56
N ARG A 62 4.15 -4.12 7.61
CA ARG A 62 2.77 -3.68 7.50
C ARG A 62 2.75 -2.15 7.44
N PHE A 63 2.14 -1.59 6.42
CA PHE A 63 1.84 -0.16 6.39
C PHE A 63 0.62 0.14 7.28
N ALA A 64 0.82 0.97 8.30
CA ALA A 64 -0.24 1.33 9.25
C ALA A 64 -0.72 2.78 9.09
N GLY A 65 0.06 3.62 8.43
CA GLY A 65 -0.28 5.01 8.16
C GLY A 65 0.95 5.89 8.06
N PHE A 66 0.72 7.19 8.10
CA PHE A 66 1.77 8.19 8.14
C PHE A 66 1.33 9.45 8.87
N GLU A 67 2.30 10.27 9.26
CA GLU A 67 2.11 11.61 9.80
C GLU A 67 2.94 12.58 8.93
N LEU A 68 2.27 13.51 8.25
CA LEU A 68 2.94 14.62 7.57
C LEU A 68 3.18 15.75 8.58
N ARG A 69 4.43 16.18 8.70
CA ARG A 69 4.85 17.27 9.59
C ARG A 69 5.28 18.47 8.76
N GLY A 70 4.71 19.63 9.10
CA GLY A 70 4.90 20.89 8.36
C GLY A 70 3.87 21.07 7.24
N ASP A 71 3.54 22.32 6.93
CA ASP A 71 2.33 22.66 6.17
C ASP A 71 2.49 22.69 4.65
N ALA A 72 3.71 22.66 4.13
CA ALA A 72 3.97 23.10 2.75
C ALA A 72 4.53 22.01 1.80
N ARG A 73 4.63 20.74 2.25
CA ARG A 73 5.19 19.62 1.45
C ARG A 73 6.50 19.99 0.75
N ASN A 74 7.32 20.77 1.45
CA ASN A 74 8.48 21.45 0.89
C ASN A 74 9.78 20.94 1.54
N ALA A 75 10.86 21.69 1.38
CA ALA A 75 12.17 21.37 1.93
C ALA A 75 12.23 21.19 3.47
N GLU A 76 11.27 21.74 4.21
CA GLU A 76 11.16 21.67 5.67
C GLU A 76 10.16 20.60 6.14
N SER A 77 9.31 20.09 5.25
CA SER A 77 8.37 19.03 5.59
C SER A 77 9.09 17.72 5.87
N GLN A 78 8.51 16.94 6.79
CA GLN A 78 8.91 15.57 7.08
C GLN A 78 7.70 14.65 7.01
N VAL A 79 7.92 13.39 6.65
CA VAL A 79 6.90 12.35 6.74
C VAL A 79 7.41 11.28 7.67
N LEU A 80 6.61 10.96 8.67
CA LEU A 80 6.82 9.81 9.51
C LEU A 80 5.92 8.67 9.04
N LEU A 81 6.52 7.63 8.47
CA LEU A 81 5.83 6.41 8.08
C LEU A 81 5.68 5.50 9.30
N GLU A 82 4.47 4.99 9.52
CA GLU A 82 4.13 4.11 10.63
C GLU A 82 4.02 2.67 10.15
N PHE A 83 4.85 1.80 10.73
CA PHE A 83 4.95 0.40 10.36
C PHE A 83 4.66 -0.52 11.53
N GLY A 84 4.05 -1.65 11.20
CA GLY A 84 4.07 -2.87 12.01
C GLY A 84 4.81 -3.99 11.26
N ILE A 85 4.72 -5.21 11.79
CA ILE A 85 5.18 -6.44 11.14
C ILE A 85 3.95 -7.29 10.76
N THR A 86 4.04 -7.89 9.59
CA THR A 86 3.09 -8.90 9.10
C THR A 86 3.87 -9.98 8.33
N ASP A 87 3.17 -10.88 7.65
CA ASP A 87 3.80 -11.92 6.85
C ASP A 87 2.95 -12.29 5.61
N TYR A 88 3.54 -13.11 4.74
CA TYR A 88 2.89 -13.54 3.51
C TYR A 88 1.64 -14.38 3.77
N ARG A 89 1.66 -15.24 4.80
CA ARG A 89 0.49 -16.01 5.25
C ARG A 89 -0.70 -15.10 5.56
N ALA A 90 -0.50 -14.06 6.37
CA ALA A 90 -1.54 -13.10 6.71
C ALA A 90 -2.04 -12.36 5.46
N HIS A 91 -1.14 -11.95 4.56
CA HIS A 91 -1.54 -11.29 3.31
C HIS A 91 -2.45 -12.18 2.45
N VAL A 92 -2.12 -13.46 2.31
CA VAL A 92 -2.95 -14.44 1.62
C VAL A 92 -4.32 -14.58 2.30
N GLY A 93 -4.33 -14.76 3.61
CA GLY A 93 -5.55 -14.98 4.38
C GLY A 93 -6.34 -13.71 4.71
N THR A 94 -5.93 -12.53 4.25
CA THR A 94 -6.70 -11.29 4.41
C THR A 94 -6.87 -10.54 3.08
N ASN A 95 -5.77 -10.02 2.51
CA ASN A 95 -5.82 -9.12 1.36
C ASN A 95 -6.21 -9.85 0.07
N LEU A 96 -5.84 -11.12 -0.08
CA LEU A 96 -6.11 -11.91 -1.29
C LEU A 96 -7.37 -12.79 -1.19
N ARG A 97 -8.12 -12.68 -0.09
CA ARG A 97 -9.40 -13.40 0.05
C ARG A 97 -10.43 -12.85 -0.92
N ALA A 98 -11.30 -13.73 -1.42
CA ALA A 98 -12.41 -13.32 -2.28
C ALA A 98 -13.40 -12.39 -1.55
N ASP A 99 -13.57 -12.58 -0.24
CA ASP A 99 -14.47 -11.83 0.64
C ASP A 99 -13.74 -10.82 1.53
N TRP A 100 -12.56 -10.34 1.12
CA TRP A 100 -11.69 -9.46 1.91
C TRP A 100 -12.39 -8.21 2.44
N THR A 101 -13.42 -7.70 1.75
CA THR A 101 -14.20 -6.53 2.18
C THR A 101 -14.91 -6.76 3.52
N SER A 102 -15.26 -8.01 3.85
CA SER A 102 -15.86 -8.36 5.16
C SER A 102 -14.94 -8.08 6.36
N LEU A 103 -13.62 -7.98 6.12
CA LEU A 103 -12.65 -7.60 7.13
C LEU A 103 -12.57 -6.08 7.32
N LEU A 104 -12.98 -5.30 6.32
CA LEU A 104 -13.12 -3.85 6.45
C LEU A 104 -14.37 -3.48 7.26
N ASP A 105 -15.44 -4.26 7.18
CA ASP A 105 -16.65 -4.01 7.99
C ASP A 105 -16.39 -4.22 9.49
N GLN A 106 -15.35 -4.98 9.84
CA GLN A 106 -14.88 -5.18 11.21
C GLN A 106 -13.90 -4.09 11.67
N ASP A 107 -13.47 -3.22 10.76
CA ASP A 107 -12.55 -2.13 11.07
C ASP A 107 -13.29 -1.04 11.85
N GLN A 108 -12.78 -0.71 13.03
CA GLN A 108 -13.31 0.36 13.87
C GLN A 108 -12.61 1.69 13.57
N SER A 109 -11.67 1.71 12.63
CA SER A 109 -11.00 2.92 12.20
C SER A 109 -12.03 3.96 11.73
N PRO A 110 -11.85 5.23 12.10
CA PRO A 110 -12.74 6.28 11.64
C PRO A 110 -12.78 6.31 10.10
N HIS A 111 -13.96 6.63 9.54
CA HIS A 111 -14.10 6.77 8.10
C HIS A 111 -13.02 7.69 7.54
N ALA A 112 -12.36 7.22 6.48
CA ALA A 112 -11.26 7.94 5.87
C ALA A 112 -11.72 9.32 5.42
N LYS A 113 -11.02 10.36 5.90
CA LYS A 113 -11.23 11.72 5.42
C LYS A 113 -10.59 11.87 4.05
N GLU A 114 -11.27 12.58 3.16
CA GLU A 114 -10.68 13.03 1.91
C GLU A 114 -10.07 14.42 2.11
N ASN A 115 -8.83 14.60 1.65
CA ASN A 115 -8.18 15.90 1.57
C ASN A 115 -7.99 16.26 0.10
N LEU A 116 -8.29 17.51 -0.26
CA LEU A 116 -8.06 18.04 -1.60
C LEU A 116 -7.04 19.16 -1.53
N PHE A 117 -6.04 19.12 -2.42
CA PHE A 117 -5.11 20.22 -2.58
C PHE A 117 -4.74 20.45 -4.05
N GLU A 118 -4.33 21.66 -4.36
CA GLU A 118 -3.86 22.04 -5.69
C GLU A 118 -2.34 21.98 -5.75
N TYR A 119 -1.81 21.40 -6.83
CA TYR A 119 -0.39 21.39 -7.14
C TYR A 119 -0.13 22.05 -8.48
N LYS A 120 0.78 23.02 -8.51
CA LYS A 120 1.27 23.62 -9.76
C LYS A 120 2.55 22.92 -10.20
N THR A 121 2.47 22.26 -11.35
CA THR A 121 3.61 21.59 -11.98
C THR A 121 4.67 22.59 -12.44
N PRO A 122 5.93 22.14 -12.66
CA PRO A 122 6.96 23.00 -13.24
C PRO A 122 6.62 23.57 -14.62
N SER A 123 5.76 22.90 -15.39
CA SER A 123 5.25 23.38 -16.68
C SER A 123 4.12 24.41 -16.56
N GLY A 124 3.66 24.71 -15.34
CA GLY A 124 2.61 25.71 -15.04
C GLY A 124 1.18 25.15 -15.03
N GLU A 125 0.99 23.85 -15.26
CA GLU A 125 -0.31 23.18 -15.13
C GLU A 125 -0.70 23.03 -13.65
N THR A 126 -1.98 23.27 -13.33
CA THR A 126 -2.54 23.03 -11.99
C THR A 126 -3.25 21.68 -11.95
N LEU A 127 -2.79 20.79 -11.08
CA LEU A 127 -3.38 19.47 -10.80
C LEU A 127 -4.20 19.52 -9.51
N GLN A 128 -5.40 18.91 -9.54
CA GLN A 128 -6.22 18.68 -8.36
C GLN A 128 -5.88 17.30 -7.79
N VAL A 129 -5.28 17.26 -6.60
CA VAL A 129 -4.88 16.01 -5.94
C VAL A 129 -5.84 15.70 -4.81
N ARG A 130 -6.44 14.51 -4.89
CA ARG A 130 -7.32 13.96 -3.84
C ARG A 130 -6.55 12.90 -3.07
N GLU A 131 -6.45 13.10 -1.77
CA GLU A 131 -5.87 12.13 -0.83
C GLU A 131 -6.93 11.54 0.08
N LYS A 132 -6.70 10.30 0.51
CA LYS A 132 -7.53 9.60 1.49
C LYS A 132 -6.69 9.25 2.72
N ASP A 133 -7.30 9.34 3.90
CA ASP A 133 -6.63 8.96 5.16
C ASP A 133 -6.12 7.51 5.10
N ALA A 134 -4.90 7.30 5.62
CA ALA A 134 -4.19 6.03 5.57
C ALA A 134 -4.57 5.07 6.71
N LYS A 135 -5.35 5.52 7.70
CA LYS A 135 -5.74 4.72 8.87
C LYS A 135 -6.98 3.87 8.59
N SER A 136 -6.79 2.75 7.88
CA SER A 136 -7.83 1.72 7.70
C SER A 136 -7.21 0.33 7.54
N GLY A 137 -8.04 -0.71 7.63
CA GLY A 137 -7.67 -2.11 7.49
C GLY A 137 -6.91 -2.65 8.68
N GLU A 138 -7.34 -2.36 9.92
CA GLU A 138 -6.69 -2.88 11.13
C GLU A 138 -6.60 -4.41 11.16
N CYS A 139 -7.61 -5.08 10.61
CA CYS A 139 -7.67 -6.54 10.45
C CYS A 139 -6.91 -7.07 9.21
N MET A 140 -6.40 -6.18 8.35
CA MET A 140 -5.72 -6.52 7.09
C MET A 140 -4.19 -6.55 7.27
N ALA A 141 -3.51 -7.46 6.59
CA ALA A 141 -2.05 -7.55 6.61
C ALA A 141 -1.37 -6.28 6.07
N ASN A 142 -1.94 -5.66 5.02
CA ASN A 142 -1.47 -4.39 4.44
C ASN A 142 0.05 -4.36 4.23
N THR A 143 0.56 -5.39 3.56
CA THR A 143 1.97 -5.51 3.22
C THR A 143 2.41 -4.33 2.37
N LEU A 144 3.45 -3.62 2.81
CA LEU A 144 4.02 -2.52 2.05
C LEU A 144 4.81 -3.07 0.85
N GLY A 145 4.37 -2.68 -0.36
CA GLY A 145 5.15 -2.82 -1.58
C GLY A 145 5.95 -1.54 -1.89
N ASN A 146 6.88 -1.63 -2.82
CA ASN A 146 7.54 -0.49 -3.43
C ASN A 146 7.46 -0.60 -4.95
N ALA A 147 7.63 0.53 -5.63
CA ALA A 147 7.80 0.58 -7.07
C ALA A 147 8.63 1.83 -7.41
N ALA A 148 9.27 1.81 -8.56
CA ALA A 148 10.03 2.94 -9.09
C ALA A 148 9.55 3.30 -10.49
N ILE A 149 9.40 4.59 -10.75
CA ILE A 149 9.39 5.11 -12.12
C ILE A 149 10.85 5.31 -12.50
N VAL A 150 11.32 4.55 -13.48
CA VAL A 150 12.71 4.64 -13.97
C VAL A 150 12.68 5.30 -15.33
N GLU A 151 13.26 6.49 -15.41
CA GLU A 151 13.42 7.26 -16.65
C GLU A 151 14.86 7.09 -17.17
N THR A 152 15.00 6.79 -18.46
CA THR A 152 16.28 6.69 -19.17
C THR A 152 16.79 8.07 -19.61
N ASP A 153 18.05 8.16 -20.02
CA ASP A 153 18.65 9.44 -20.47
C ASP A 153 18.04 9.98 -21.79
N ASP A 154 17.39 9.12 -22.56
CA ASP A 154 16.58 9.46 -23.75
C ASP A 154 15.09 9.71 -23.42
N GLY A 155 14.74 9.85 -22.13
CA GLY A 155 13.42 10.25 -21.67
C GLY A 155 12.33 9.18 -21.78
N GLN A 156 12.70 7.91 -21.88
CA GLN A 156 11.74 6.79 -21.88
C GLN A 156 11.49 6.27 -20.47
N ILE A 157 10.27 5.78 -20.21
CA ILE A 157 9.91 5.13 -18.94
C ILE A 157 10.02 3.62 -19.07
N VAL A 158 10.77 2.98 -18.17
CA VAL A 158 10.94 1.53 -18.14
C VAL A 158 9.69 0.86 -17.59
N LEU A 159 9.14 -0.07 -18.37
CA LEU A 159 8.00 -0.91 -18.02
C LEU A 159 8.36 -2.39 -18.17
N LEU A 160 7.74 -3.25 -17.36
CA LEU A 160 7.94 -4.70 -17.37
C LEU A 160 6.64 -5.42 -17.72
N GLN A 161 6.72 -6.41 -18.60
CA GLN A 161 5.60 -7.29 -18.92
C GLN A 161 5.59 -8.49 -17.98
N ARG A 162 4.53 -8.65 -17.18
CA ARG A 162 4.37 -9.84 -16.34
C ARG A 162 4.03 -11.06 -17.19
N SER A 163 4.53 -12.20 -16.74
CA SER A 163 4.16 -13.51 -17.29
C SER A 163 2.65 -13.77 -17.19
N GLY A 164 2.13 -14.59 -18.09
CA GLY A 164 0.76 -15.12 -18.00
C GLY A 164 0.60 -16.26 -17.00
N ASN A 165 1.65 -16.63 -16.27
CA ASN A 165 1.67 -17.75 -15.32
C ASN A 165 2.22 -17.31 -13.94
N VAL A 166 1.55 -16.37 -13.29
CA VAL A 166 1.92 -15.81 -11.97
C VAL A 166 0.66 -15.55 -11.15
N GLY A 167 0.65 -15.84 -9.85
CA GLY A 167 -0.59 -15.83 -9.05
C GLY A 167 -1.43 -14.52 -9.03
N GLU A 168 -0.85 -13.37 -9.40
CA GLU A 168 -1.51 -12.06 -9.36
C GLU A 168 -1.17 -11.24 -10.60
N CYS A 169 -2.13 -10.45 -11.10
CA CYS A 169 -1.95 -9.50 -12.21
C CYS A 169 -1.28 -10.13 -13.45
N HIS A 170 -1.79 -11.28 -13.89
CA HIS A 170 -1.33 -11.99 -15.09
C HIS A 170 -1.32 -11.06 -16.31
N ASN A 171 -0.27 -11.15 -17.13
CA ASN A 171 -0.11 -10.35 -18.35
C ASN A 171 -0.19 -8.81 -18.17
N ALA A 172 -0.11 -8.29 -16.94
CA ALA A 172 -0.12 -6.86 -16.71
C ALA A 172 1.25 -6.22 -17.03
N VAL A 173 1.20 -4.98 -17.50
CA VAL A 173 2.36 -4.09 -17.56
C VAL A 173 2.55 -3.43 -16.20
N VAL A 174 3.76 -3.49 -15.65
CA VAL A 174 4.08 -2.98 -14.32
C VAL A 174 5.34 -2.13 -14.32
N LEU A 175 5.48 -1.33 -13.27
CA LEU A 175 6.73 -0.66 -12.92
C LEU A 175 7.67 -1.65 -12.21
N PRO A 176 9.00 -1.43 -12.26
CA PRO A 176 9.95 -2.16 -11.41
C PRO A 176 9.62 -2.01 -9.91
N GLY A 177 9.54 -3.13 -9.19
CA GLY A 177 9.19 -3.21 -7.75
C GLY A 177 9.04 -4.65 -7.26
#